data_AF-A0A917B326-F1
#
_entry.id   AF-A0A917B326-F1
#
_cell.length_a   1.000
_cell.length_b   1.000
_cell.length_c   1.000
_cell.angle_alpha   90.00
_cell.angle_beta   90.00
_cell.angle_gamma   90.00
#
_symmetry.space_group_name_H-M   'P 1'
#
loop_
_entity.id
_entity.type
_entity.pdbx_description
1 polymer ?
#
loop_
_entity_poly.entity_id
_entity_poly.type
_entity_poly.pdbx_seq_one_letter_code
_entity_poly.pdbx_strand_id
1 'polypeptide(L)' 'MKNAGLFFGLLLTGLFGGQFIIRLLRDGDFYYIEFGIGLVGLILLISSLFSKRTMKEVYRNERNF' A
#
# COMPACT_ATOMS: atom_id res chain seq x y z
N MET A 1 7.43 13.99 4.52
CA MET A 1 7.94 12.94 5.45
C MET A 1 8.46 11.76 4.63
N LYS A 2 9.69 11.29 4.90
CA LYS A 2 10.42 10.29 4.06
C LYS A 2 9.71 8.94 3.84
N ASN A 3 8.64 8.66 4.61
CA ASN A 3 7.88 7.41 4.59
C ASN A 3 6.36 7.62 4.45
N ALA A 4 5.89 8.80 4.03
CA ALA A 4 4.46 9.11 3.98
C ALA A 4 3.67 8.07 3.16
N GLY A 5 4.16 7.67 1.99
CA GLY A 5 3.49 6.67 1.14
C GLY A 5 3.31 5.31 1.82
N LEU A 6 4.34 4.81 2.52
CA LEU A 6 4.25 3.58 3.31
C LEU A 6 3.25 3.74 4.47
N PHE A 7 3.33 4.85 5.21
CA PHE A 7 2.48 5.08 6.37
C PHE A 7 1.00 5.18 6.00
N PHE A 8 0.68 6.03 5.02
CA PHE A 8 -0.70 6.20 4.54
C PHE A 8 -1.22 4.96 3.83
N GLY A 9 -0.38 4.29 3.03
CA GLY A 9 -0.77 3.03 2.39
C GLY A 9 -1.10 1.93 3.41
N LEU A 10 -0.30 1.80 4.47
CA LEU A 10 -0.55 0.84 5.56
C LEU A 10 -1.84 1.17 6.34
N LEU A 11 -2.07 2.46 6.65
CA LEU A 11 -3.29 2.92 7.30
C LEU A 11 -4.55 2.64 6.46
N LEU A 12 -4.53 3.04 5.19
CA LEU A 12 -5.68 2.87 4.29
C LEU A 12 -5.97 1.38 4.05
N THR A 13 -4.94 0.58 3.81
CA THR A 13 -5.09 -0.88 3.61
C THR A 13 -5.57 -1.57 4.88
N GLY A 14 -5.00 -1.23 6.04
CA GLY A 14 -5.34 -1.86 7.32
C GLY A 14 -6.76 -1.51 7.78
N LEU A 15 -7.13 -0.23 7.74
CA LEU A 15 -8.43 0.22 8.20
C LEU A 15 -9.54 -0.16 7.22
N PHE A 16 -9.41 0.20 5.94
CA PHE A 16 -10.48 -0.02 4.96
C PHE A 16 -10.44 -1.42 4.37
N GLY A 17 -9.25 -1.92 4.03
CA GLY A 17 -9.10 -3.30 3.55
C GLY A 17 -9.38 -4.34 4.63
N GLY A 18 -8.91 -4.11 5.86
CA GLY A 18 -9.22 -4.97 7.00
C GLY A 18 -10.72 -5.00 7.31
N GLN A 19 -11.36 -3.83 7.40
CA GLN A 19 -12.80 -3.75 7.62
C GLN A 19 -13.60 -4.38 6.47
N PHE A 20 -13.19 -4.16 5.23
CA PHE A 20 -13.77 -4.80 4.06
C PHE A 20 -13.72 -6.34 4.17
N ILE A 21 -12.55 -6.91 4.48
CA ILE A 21 -12.39 -8.37 4.63
C ILE A 21 -13.28 -8.90 5.76
N ILE A 22 -13.32 -8.21 6.90
CA ILE A 22 -14.16 -8.62 8.04
C ILE A 22 -15.63 -8.65 7.62
N ARG A 23 -16.13 -7.60 6.95
CA ARG A 23 -17.53 -7.55 6.50
C ARG A 23 -17.83 -8.57 5.41
N LEU A 24 -16.92 -8.74 4.46
CA LEU A 24 -17.07 -9.74 3.41
C LEU A 24 -17.17 -11.16 4.01
N LEU A 25 -16.32 -11.49 4.99
CA LEU A 25 -16.32 -12.82 5.62
C LEU A 25 -17.46 -13.02 6.60
N ARG A 26 -17.86 -11.98 7.34
CA ARG A 26 -18.90 -12.07 8.38
C ARG A 26 -20.30 -11.97 7.80
N ASP A 27 -20.51 -10.98 6.94
CA ASP A 27 -21.83 -10.58 6.46
C ASP A 27 -22.07 -11.04 5.00
N GLY A 28 -21.01 -11.50 4.30
CA GLY A 28 -21.10 -11.89 2.88
C GLY A 28 -21.31 -10.71 1.94
N ASP A 29 -21.28 -9.47 2.47
CA ASP A 29 -21.63 -8.27 1.74
C ASP A 29 -20.38 -7.56 1.19
N PHE A 30 -20.46 -7.16 -0.07
CA PHE A 30 -19.36 -6.52 -0.77
C PHE A 30 -19.50 -5.00 -0.72
N TYR A 31 -18.77 -4.38 0.20
CA TYR A 31 -18.79 -2.93 0.35
C TYR A 31 -17.78 -2.24 -0.57
N TYR A 32 -18.24 -1.81 -1.75
CA TYR A 32 -17.41 -1.23 -2.81
C TYR A 32 -16.53 -0.05 -2.38
N ILE A 33 -17.02 0.80 -1.46
CA ILE A 33 -16.26 1.97 -0.98
C ILE A 33 -15.05 1.53 -0.15
N GLU A 34 -15.23 0.57 0.76
CA GLU A 34 -14.14 0.07 1.60
C GLU A 34 -13.12 -0.71 0.79
N PHE A 35 -13.59 -1.51 -0.18
CA PHE A 35 -12.73 -2.16 -1.14
C PHE A 35 -11.92 -1.15 -1.97
N GLY A 36 -12.56 -0.12 -2.51
CA GLY A 36 -11.90 0.89 -3.33
C GLY A 36 -10.82 1.65 -2.56
N ILE A 37 -11.12 2.11 -1.34
CA ILE A 37 -10.16 2.83 -0.50
C ILE A 37 -9.03 1.89 -0.05
N GLY A 38 -9.35 0.65 0.34
CA GLY A 38 -8.35 -0.36 0.70
C GLY A 38 -7.42 -0.69 -0.47
N LEU A 39 -7.96 -0.78 -1.69
CA LEU A 39 -7.20 -1.04 -2.91
C LEU A 39 -6.26 0.14 -3.26
N VAL A 40 -6.74 1.38 -3.13
CA VAL A 40 -5.89 2.57 -3.28
C VAL A 40 -4.75 2.54 -2.27
N GLY A 41 -5.03 2.20 -1.01
CA GLY A 41 -4.00 2.02 0.02
C GLY A 41 -2.94 0.99 -0.36
N LEU A 42 -3.38 -0.15 -0.91
CA LEU A 42 -2.50 -1.24 -1.32
C LEU A 42 -1.58 -0.82 -2.49
N ILE A 43 -2.14 -0.14 -3.49
CA ILE A 43 -1.38 0.41 -4.62
C ILE A 43 -0.32 1.38 -4.11
N LEU A 44 -0.68 2.27 -3.17
CA LEU A 44 0.23 3.25 -2.56
C LEU A 44 1.40 2.56 -1.81
N LEU A 45 1.11 1.50 -1.07
CA LEU A 45 2.11 0.67 -0.39
C LEU A 45 3.10 0.05 -1.39
N ILE A 46 2.57 -0.59 -2.43
CA ILE A 46 3.35 -1.23 -3.49
C ILE A 46 4.23 -0.18 -4.16
N SER A 47 3.66 0.90 -4.69
CA SER A 47 4.42 1.96 -5.36
C SER A 47 5.51 2.55 -4.46
N SER A 48 5.23 2.74 -3.17
CA SER A 48 6.23 3.26 -2.24
C SER A 48 7.35 2.27 -1.90
N LEU A 49 7.10 0.97 -1.91
CA LEU A 49 8.12 -0.08 -1.73
C LEU A 49 9.02 -0.18 -2.97
N PHE A 50 8.42 -0.18 -4.16
CA PHE A 50 9.16 -0.30 -5.42
C PHE A 50 10.00 0.96 -5.71
N SER A 51 9.48 2.16 -5.44
CA SER A 51 10.23 3.42 -5.60
C SER A 51 11.53 3.45 -4.78
N LYS A 52 11.52 2.91 -3.56
CA LYS A 52 12.73 2.82 -2.71
C LYS A 52 13.75 1.80 -3.22
N ARG A 53 13.30 0.71 -3.86
CA ARG A 53 14.21 -0.27 -4.47
C ARG A 53 14.95 0.32 -5.65
N THR A 54 14.25 1.02 -6.54
CA THR A 54 14.86 1.62 -7.74
C THR A 54 15.93 2.64 -7.39
N MET A 55 15.69 3.55 -6.42
CA MET A 55 16.73 4.50 -6.00
C MET A 55 17.96 3.81 -5.40
N LYS A 56 17.78 2.73 -4.63
CA LYS A 56 18.90 2.00 -4.01
C LYS A 56 19.75 1.26 -5.06
N GLU A 57 19.15 0.76 -6.12
CA GLU A 57 19.86 0.09 -7.21
C GLU A 57 20.62 1.07 -8.10
N VAL A 58 20.02 2.21 -8.45
CA VAL A 58 20.70 3.28 -9.21
C VAL A 58 21.96 3.75 -8.46
N TYR A 59 21.84 4.05 -7.17
CA TYR A 59 22.99 4.50 -6.35
C TYR A 59 24.07 3.43 -6.13
N ARG A 60 23.73 2.15 -6.27
CA ARG A 60 24.71 1.05 -6.19
C ARG A 60 25.51 0.92 -7.49
N ASN A 61 24.90 1.18 -8.64
CA ASN A 61 25.58 1.11 -9.93
C ASN A 61 26.60 2.24 -10.11
N GLU A 62 26.29 3.46 -9.67
CA GLU A 62 27.20 4.61 -9.78
C GLU A 62 28.45 4.54 -8.89
N ARG A 63 28.46 3.69 -7.84
CA ARG A 63 29.64 3.53 -6.95
C ARG A 63 30.60 2.42 -7.36
N ASN A 64 30.21 1.61 -8.35
CA ASN A 64 31.03 0.50 -8.86
C ASN A 64 31.72 0.85 -10.20
N PHE A 65 31.63 2.11 -10.63
CA PHE A 65 32.34 2.71 -11.76
C PHE A 65 33.33 3.75 -11.24
#